data_AF-A0AAV8U8P7-F1
#
_entry.id   AF-A0AAV8U8P7-F1
#
_cell.length_a   1.000
_cell.length_b   1.000
_cell.length_c   1.000
_cell.angle_alpha   90.00
_cell.angle_beta   90.00
_cell.angle_gamma   90.00
#
_symmetry.space_group_name_H-M   'P 1'
#
loop_
_entity.id
_entity.type
_entity.pdbx_description
1 polymer ?
#
loop_
_entity_poly.entity_id
_entity_poly.type
_entity_poly.pdbx_seq_one_letter_code
_entity_poly.pdbx_strand_id
1 'polypeptide(L)'
;MQLDEAGEHRKLQLQELDEIRNDAYENSRIYKEKTKLFLGKLKSKWIGPFVITNIFPHGAIEIRSLETHKIFKVNGHHLKPFYEGFQAQRVEELTFATIHQGK
;
A
#
# COMPACT_ATOMS: atom_id res chain seq x y z
N MET A 1 -40.69 46.04 -12.74
CA MET A 1 -41.32 44.91 -13.46
C MET A 1 -41.66 43.86 -12.43
N GLN A 2 -42.94 43.52 -12.28
CA GLN A 2 -43.37 42.37 -11.47
C GLN A 2 -43.03 41.11 -12.27
N LEU A 3 -42.39 40.14 -11.61
CA LEU A 3 -42.13 38.83 -12.22
C LEU A 3 -43.45 38.06 -12.33
N ASP A 4 -43.65 37.38 -13.45
CA ASP A 4 -44.77 36.46 -13.62
C ASP A 4 -44.56 35.20 -12.77
N GLU A 5 -45.62 34.46 -12.46
CA GLU A 5 -45.53 33.23 -11.65
C GLU A 5 -44.53 32.23 -12.24
N ALA A 6 -44.43 32.15 -13.57
CA ALA A 6 -43.44 31.34 -14.26
C ALA A 6 -42.00 31.82 -14.01
N GLY A 7 -41.77 33.13 -13.88
CA GLY A 7 -40.49 33.72 -13.53
C GLY A 7 -40.06 33.41 -12.11
N GLU A 8 -40.97 33.50 -11.15
CA GLU A 8 -40.73 33.12 -9.75
C GLU A 8 -40.42 31.62 -9.63
N HIS A 9 -41.18 30.76 -10.32
CA HIS A 9 -40.92 29.33 -10.34
C HIS A 9 -39.53 28.99 -10.89
N ARG A 10 -39.13 29.58 -12.03
CA ARG A 10 -37.79 29.39 -12.60
C ARG A 10 -36.69 29.84 -11.64
N LYS A 11 -36.90 30.95 -10.93
CA LYS A 11 -35.94 31.48 -9.95
C LYS A 11 -35.74 30.51 -8.78
N LEU A 12 -36.82 29.92 -8.26
CA LEU A 12 -36.75 28.90 -7.22
C LEU A 12 -36.01 27.65 -7.70
N GLN A 13 -36.30 27.17 -8.91
CA GLN A 13 -35.60 26.01 -9.48
C GLN A 13 -34.10 26.26 -9.66
N LEU A 14 -33.72 27.46 -10.09
CA LEU A 14 -32.31 27.82 -10.21
C LEU A 14 -31.60 27.86 -8.86
N GLN A 15 -32.28 28.37 -7.82
CA GLN A 15 -31.72 28.39 -6.47
C GLN A 15 -31.48 26.97 -5.96
N GLU A 16 -32.44 26.06 -6.15
CA GLU A 16 -32.30 24.66 -5.76
C GLU A 16 -31.12 23.98 -6.49
N LEU A 17 -30.94 24.24 -7.79
CA LEU A 17 -29.81 23.72 -8.55
C LEU A 17 -28.46 24.26 -8.06
N ASP A 18 -28.39 25.54 -7.69
CA ASP A 18 -27.18 26.14 -7.14
C ASP A 18 -26.83 25.54 -5.78
N GLU A 19 -27.81 25.26 -4.93
CA GLU A 19 -27.64 24.58 -3.64
C GLU A 19 -27.08 23.15 -3.84
N ILE A 20 -27.70 22.35 -4.71
CA ILE A 20 -27.22 21.00 -5.04
C ILE A 20 -25.80 21.02 -5.58
N ARG A 21 -25.48 21.98 -6.46
CA ARG A 21 -24.14 22.14 -7.02
C ARG A 21 -23.12 22.44 -5.92
N ASN A 22 -23.44 23.37 -5.02
CA ASN A 22 -22.55 23.75 -3.93
C ASN A 22 -22.30 22.59 -2.98
N ASP A 23 -23.35 21.84 -2.63
CA ASP A 23 -23.24 20.64 -1.80
C ASP A 23 -22.34 19.58 -2.46
N ALA A 24 -22.50 19.36 -3.77
CA ALA A 24 -21.66 18.43 -4.52
C ALA A 24 -20.18 18.85 -4.50
N TYR A 25 -19.89 20.15 -4.68
CA TYR A 25 -18.52 20.67 -4.61
C TYR A 25 -17.90 20.52 -3.22
N GLU A 26 -18.65 20.86 -2.17
CA GLU A 26 -18.21 20.72 -0.79
C GLU A 26 -17.94 19.27 -0.44
N ASN A 27 -18.86 18.36 -0.77
CA ASN A 27 -18.68 16.93 -0.57
C ASN A 27 -17.45 16.40 -1.31
N SER A 28 -17.25 16.80 -2.57
CA SER A 28 -16.08 16.42 -3.36
C SER A 28 -14.77 16.88 -2.70
N ARG A 29 -14.73 18.13 -2.23
CA ARG A 29 -13.58 18.71 -1.52
C ARG A 29 -13.25 17.92 -0.26
N ILE A 30 -14.25 17.65 0.58
CA ILE A 30 -14.10 16.90 1.83
C ILE A 30 -13.55 15.49 1.56
N TYR A 31 -14.08 14.78 0.57
CA TYR A 31 -13.59 13.44 0.21
C TYR A 31 -12.14 13.48 -0.27
N LYS A 32 -11.79 14.45 -1.10
CA LYS A 32 -10.42 14.63 -1.60
C LYS A 32 -9.43 14.91 -0.47
N GLU A 33 -9.80 15.76 0.48
CA GLU A 33 -8.98 16.07 1.65
C GLU A 33 -8.81 14.88 2.60
N LYS A 34 -9.90 14.17 2.91
CA LYS A 34 -9.84 12.91 3.68
C LYS A 34 -8.92 11.90 3.03
N THR A 35 -9.05 11.70 1.72
CA THR A 35 -8.22 10.75 0.96
C THR A 35 -6.74 11.12 1.02
N LYS A 36 -6.40 12.42 0.86
CA LYS A 36 -5.02 12.91 1.02
C LYS A 36 -4.45 12.65 2.41
N LEU A 37 -5.26 12.82 3.47
CA LEU A 37 -4.84 12.53 4.84
C LEU A 37 -4.50 11.04 5.04
N PHE A 38 -5.26 10.14 4.42
CA PHE A 38 -5.01 8.70 4.50
C PHE A 38 -3.89 8.22 3.58
N LEU A 39 -3.64 8.88 2.45
CA LEU A 39 -2.57 8.50 1.52
C LEU A 39 -1.17 8.58 2.18
N GLY A 40 -0.97 9.48 3.15
CA GLY A 40 0.27 9.54 3.95
C GLY A 40 0.37 8.50 5.07
N LYS A 41 -0.75 7.88 5.47
CA LYS A 41 -0.86 7.00 6.65
C LYS A 41 -1.11 5.53 6.30
N LEU A 42 -1.57 5.22 5.09
CA LEU A 42 -1.70 3.85 4.58
C LEU A 42 -0.34 3.30 4.14
N LYS A 43 0.61 3.20 5.07
CA LYS A 43 1.82 2.41 4.86
C LYS A 43 1.51 1.00 5.35
N SER A 44 1.38 0.04 4.42
CA SER A 44 1.38 -1.38 4.74
C SER A 44 2.72 -1.71 5.40
N LYS A 45 2.75 -1.81 6.73
CA LYS A 45 3.92 -2.24 7.48
C LYS A 45 4.00 -3.76 7.38
N TRP A 46 5.07 -4.26 6.77
CA TRP A 46 5.37 -5.69 6.76
C TRP A 46 5.81 -6.10 8.16
N ILE A 47 5.13 -7.08 8.73
CA ILE A 47 5.54 -7.73 9.98
C ILE A 47 6.68 -8.69 9.62
N GLY A 48 7.64 -8.88 10.54
CA GLY A 48 8.98 -9.44 10.33
C GLY A 48 9.11 -10.79 9.60
N PRO A 49 10.28 -11.44 9.65
CA PRO A 49 10.50 -12.67 8.91
C PRO A 49 9.62 -13.80 9.44
N PHE A 50 9.03 -14.56 8.52
CA PHE A 50 8.26 -15.76 8.79
C PHE A 50 8.82 -16.93 7.97
N VAL A 51 8.68 -18.15 8.49
CA VAL A 51 9.06 -19.37 7.77
C VAL A 51 7.82 -19.97 7.13
N ILE A 52 7.85 -20.25 5.83
CA ILE A 52 6.76 -20.95 5.16
C ILE A 52 6.83 -22.44 5.52
N THR A 53 5.72 -23.00 5.98
CA THR A 53 5.63 -24.44 6.33
C THR A 53 4.95 -25.23 5.23
N ASN A 54 3.82 -24.74 4.69
CA ASN A 54 3.06 -25.42 3.64
C ASN A 54 2.53 -24.42 2.62
N ILE A 55 2.51 -24.81 1.35
CA ILE A 55 1.91 -24.05 0.25
C ILE A 55 0.75 -24.87 -0.30
N PHE A 56 -0.44 -24.30 -0.29
CA PHE A 56 -1.64 -24.96 -0.81
C PHE A 56 -1.89 -24.56 -2.26
N PRO A 57 -2.61 -25.40 -3.03
CA PRO A 57 -3.17 -24.99 -4.32
C PRO A 57 -3.95 -23.68 -4.16
N HIS A 58 -3.86 -22.81 -5.17
CA HIS A 58 -4.59 -21.53 -5.23
C HIS A 58 -4.13 -20.42 -4.25
N GLY A 59 -2.92 -20.53 -3.67
CA GLY A 59 -2.23 -19.39 -3.08
C GLY A 59 -2.45 -19.14 -1.59
N ALA A 60 -3.10 -20.06 -0.87
CA ALA A 60 -3.03 -20.05 0.59
C ALA A 60 -1.69 -20.62 1.06
N ILE A 61 -1.09 -20.01 2.07
CA ILE A 61 0.24 -20.37 2.60
C ILE A 61 0.17 -20.43 4.12
N GLU A 62 0.68 -21.51 4.71
CA GLU A 62 0.93 -21.57 6.14
C GLU A 62 2.32 -21.02 6.45
N ILE A 63 2.35 -20.07 7.39
CA ILE A 63 3.57 -19.43 7.88
C ILE A 63 3.72 -19.68 9.38
N ARG A 64 4.96 -19.83 9.83
CA ARG A 64 5.34 -19.98 11.23
C ARG A 64 6.11 -18.75 11.69
N SER A 65 5.72 -18.19 12.84
CA SER A 65 6.47 -17.15 13.54
C SER A 65 7.73 -17.74 14.18
N LEU A 66 8.89 -17.10 13.97
CA LEU A 66 10.15 -17.50 14.61
C LEU A 66 10.17 -17.25 16.13
N GLU A 67 9.47 -16.20 16.57
CA GLU A 67 9.43 -15.81 17.99
C GLU A 67 8.45 -16.68 18.78
N THR A 68 7.20 -16.76 18.32
CA THR A 68 6.13 -17.41 19.08
C THR A 68 5.86 -18.85 18.66
N HIS A 69 6.50 -19.32 17.60
CA HIS A 69 6.26 -20.65 16.99
C HIS A 69 4.81 -20.91 16.55
N LYS A 70 3.94 -19.89 16.57
CA LYS A 70 2.55 -19.98 16.12
C LYS A 70 2.51 -20.11 14.60
N ILE A 71 1.58 -20.94 14.12
CA ILE A 71 1.32 -21.16 12.71
C ILE A 71 0.05 -20.40 12.32
N PHE A 72 0.11 -19.70 11.19
CA PHE A 72 -0.99 -18.93 10.63
C PHE A 72 -1.18 -19.33 9.17
N LYS A 73 -2.44 -19.36 8.72
CA LYS A 73 -2.79 -19.51 7.30
C LYS A 73 -3.13 -18.16 6.72
N VAL A 74 -2.37 -17.73 5.72
CA VAL A 74 -2.51 -16.42 5.07
C VAL A 74 -2.62 -16.57 3.56
N ASN A 75 -3.09 -15.53 2.88
CA ASN A 75 -2.99 -15.44 1.43
C ASN A 75 -1.55 -15.09 1.03
N GLY A 76 -0.99 -15.78 0.03
CA GLY A 76 0.34 -15.51 -0.50
C GLY A 76 0.52 -14.09 -1.04
N HIS A 77 -0.55 -13.42 -1.49
CA HIS A 77 -0.51 -12.00 -1.87
C HIS A 77 -0.14 -11.06 -0.71
N HIS A 78 -0.29 -11.51 0.54
CA HIS A 78 0.10 -10.77 1.74
C HIS A 78 1.49 -11.16 2.26
N LEU A 79 2.31 -11.85 1.45
CA LEU A 79 3.69 -12.19 1.77
C LEU A 79 4.65 -11.50 0.80
N LYS A 80 5.84 -11.17 1.29
CA LYS A 80 6.94 -10.60 0.50
C LYS A 80 8.21 -11.41 0.77
N PRO A 81 9.01 -11.75 -0.26
CA PRO A 81 10.31 -12.38 -0.06
C PRO A 81 11.17 -11.57 0.90
N PHE A 82 11.75 -12.25 1.90
CA PHE A 82 12.71 -11.68 2.82
C PHE A 82 14.12 -12.04 2.35
N TYR A 83 14.89 -11.06 1.90
CA TYR A 83 16.29 -11.25 1.54
C TYR A 83 17.14 -10.96 2.77
N GLU A 84 17.71 -12.00 3.37
CA GLU A 84 18.73 -11.84 4.41
C GLU A 84 19.96 -11.18 3.76
N GLY A 85 20.44 -10.06 4.33
CA GLY A 85 21.46 -9.23 3.71
C GLY A 85 22.69 -10.05 3.30
N PHE A 86 23.15 -9.88 2.05
CA PHE A 86 24.41 -10.46 1.59
C PHE A 86 25.53 -10.05 2.55
N GLN A 87 26.04 -11.01 3.32
CA GLN A 87 27.34 -10.85 3.97
C GLN A 87 28.36 -10.93 2.83
N ALA A 88 28.77 -9.78 2.31
CA ALA A 88 29.93 -9.69 1.44
C ALA A 88 31.15 -10.07 2.28
N GLN A 89 31.39 -11.38 2.43
CA GLN A 89 32.67 -11.87 2.89
C GLN A 89 33.67 -11.43 1.83
N ARG A 90 34.53 -10.47 2.22
CA ARG A 90 35.67 -10.03 1.45
C ARG A 90 36.48 -11.29 1.12
N VAL A 91 36.36 -11.77 -0.11
CA VAL A 91 37.21 -12.86 -0.62
C VAL A 91 38.63 -12.36 -0.48
N GLU A 92 39.37 -12.95 0.46
CA GLU A 92 40.75 -12.61 0.74
C GLU A 92 41.59 -12.72 -0.54
N GLU A 93 42.50 -11.77 -0.72
CA GLU A 93 43.53 -11.70 -1.75
C GLU A 93 44.53 -12.88 -1.63
N LEU A 94 44.07 -14.13 -1.75
CA LEU A 94 44.87 -15.34 -1.58
C LEU A 94 45.34 -15.97 -2.91
N THR A 95 45.38 -15.21 -4.01
CA THR A 95 45.76 -15.75 -5.32
C THR A 95 47.00 -15.12 -5.97
N PHE A 96 47.57 -14.03 -5.44
CA PHE A 96 48.70 -13.34 -6.09
C PHE A 96 50.09 -13.63 -5.48
N ALA A 97 50.21 -14.32 -4.34
CA ALA A 97 51.50 -14.51 -3.66
C ALA A 97 52.17 -15.89 -3.88
N THR A 98 51.55 -16.84 -4.62
CA THR A 98 52.08 -18.22 -4.74
C THR A 98 52.72 -18.55 -6.10
N ILE A 99 52.70 -17.66 -7.09
CA ILE A 99 53.33 -17.91 -8.41
C ILE A 99 54.62 -17.08 -8.57
N HIS A 100 55.59 -17.25 -7.67
CA HIS A 100 56.99 -16.91 -7.96
C HIS A 100 57.94 -17.85 -7.20
N GLN A 101 57.94 -19.12 -7.57
CA GLN A 101 59.12 -19.97 -7.47
C GLN A 101 59.25 -20.85 -8.72
N GLY A 102 60.40 -20.73 -9.39
CA GLY A 102 60.96 -21.80 -10.23
C GLY A 102 60.87 -21.62 -11.74
N LYS A 103 61.77 -20.82 -12.31
CA LYS A 103 62.95 -21.32 -13.04
C LYS A 103 63.85 -20.16 -13.46
#